data_AF-A0A172YME8-F1
#
_entry.id   AF-A0A172YME8-F1
#
_cell.length_a   1.000
_cell.length_b   1.000
_cell.length_c   1.000
_cell.angle_alpha   90.00
_cell.angle_beta   90.00
_cell.angle_gamma   90.00
#
_symmetry.space_group_name_H-M   'P 1'
#
loop_
_entity.id
_entity.type
_entity.pdbx_description
1 polymer ?
#
loop_
_entity_poly.entity_id
_entity_poly.type
_entity_poly.pdbx_seq_one_letter_code
_entity_poly.pdbx_strand_id
1 'polypeptide(L)'
;MSNLDLSIYQTSEKLSAQQKKFNRLLEKIEQLQMVLADWQQTQKQVQEDARDELLPVYRQWHHVLFAQLETLWQYKNTHKIAKTYLVRLDEKISILASQLLNNPNLSEQQHELTLIIAQHYELIEGSADAEEVSSHVNDHSHQAHDADEMMQKQAIKEMIADQIGVPVAWLDFDLDLNNLDAFMEKVKDKLDREEANFIQNQLNEDERDEYQKFAEKEKKKILKKQTQLEEAKKMAGQSLKSIYSKIAALIHPDREQDEQKRIEKTELLQQANAALEEKDLLTLLKLRVFTAQGDQEQATKIANEHLKSYNLLLEEQVEKLQFEIDDIIYSFDWIGSGFYKQRFKPVDLIKKYQRDLADIQAKLLRDEKRLNDYKDFDYLKILLKSRAFSWSFE
;
A
#
# COMPACT_ATOMS: atom_id res chain seq x y z
N MET A 1 22.18 9.39 14.77
CA MET A 1 23.64 9.28 14.94
C MET A 1 24.27 10.61 14.58
N SER A 2 25.39 10.92 15.20
CA SER A 2 25.96 12.26 15.40
C SER A 2 26.16 13.04 14.10
N ASN A 3 25.54 14.22 14.02
CA ASN A 3 25.87 15.27 13.05
C ASN A 3 27.37 15.59 13.14
N LEU A 4 28.15 15.03 12.23
CA LEU A 4 29.47 15.56 11.94
C LEU A 4 29.27 16.78 11.05
N ASP A 5 29.25 17.95 11.70
CA ASP A 5 29.23 19.25 11.04
C ASP A 5 30.46 19.35 10.11
N LEU A 6 30.17 19.12 8.83
CA LEU A 6 31.11 19.03 7.72
C LEU A 6 31.67 20.39 7.29
N SER A 7 31.24 21.48 7.94
CA SER A 7 31.63 22.85 7.60
C SER A 7 33.06 23.22 8.04
N ILE A 8 33.68 22.46 8.94
CA ILE A 8 34.83 22.95 9.71
C ILE A 8 36.18 22.75 8.98
N TYR A 9 36.28 21.91 7.94
CA TYR A 9 37.61 21.51 7.42
C TYR A 9 37.81 21.60 5.89
N GLN A 10 36.89 22.20 5.14
CA GLN A 10 37.16 22.67 3.77
C GLN A 10 36.49 24.02 3.58
N THR A 11 37.28 25.06 3.27
CA THR A 11 36.74 26.35 2.82
C THR A 11 35.79 26.11 1.64
N SER A 12 34.59 26.69 1.71
CA SER A 12 33.46 26.46 0.79
C SER A 12 33.74 26.75 -0.70
N GLU A 13 34.94 27.20 -1.05
CA GLU A 13 35.34 27.65 -2.38
C GLU A 13 35.71 26.53 -3.37
N LYS A 14 35.87 25.26 -2.94
CA LYS A 14 36.37 24.17 -3.84
C LYS A 14 35.54 22.88 -3.92
N LEU A 15 34.24 22.89 -3.56
CA LEU A 15 33.38 21.70 -3.73
C LEU A 15 32.98 21.47 -5.19
N SER A 16 33.19 20.24 -5.70
CA SER A 16 32.77 19.86 -7.05
C SER A 16 31.25 19.82 -7.19
N ALA A 17 30.73 19.94 -8.42
CA ALA A 17 29.29 19.85 -8.67
C ALA A 17 28.69 18.50 -8.23
N GLN A 18 29.44 17.40 -8.40
CA GLN A 18 29.01 16.06 -7.96
C GLN A 18 28.97 15.95 -6.43
N GLN A 19 29.90 16.59 -5.74
CA GLN A 19 29.95 16.61 -4.28
C GLN A 19 28.83 17.48 -3.67
N LYS A 20 28.51 18.62 -4.30
CA LYS A 20 27.33 19.41 -3.93
C LYS A 20 26.02 18.64 -4.11
N LYS A 21 25.90 17.86 -5.20
CA LYS A 21 24.75 16.98 -5.44
C LYS A 21 24.65 15.88 -4.39
N PHE A 22 25.77 15.23 -4.06
CA PHE A 22 25.86 14.21 -3.02
C PHE A 22 25.36 14.71 -1.66
N ASN A 23 25.88 15.86 -1.20
CA ASN A 23 25.48 16.43 0.10
C ASN A 23 23.97 16.74 0.14
N ARG A 24 23.43 17.33 -0.93
CA ARG A 24 21.98 17.62 -1.04
C ARG A 24 21.13 16.35 -1.01
N LEU A 25 21.59 15.26 -1.64
CA LEU A 25 20.87 13.99 -1.64
C LEU A 25 20.90 13.33 -0.26
N LEU A 26 22.00 13.42 0.48
CA LEU A 26 22.06 12.96 1.87
C LEU A 26 21.10 13.73 2.77
N GLU A 27 21.14 15.08 2.73
CA GLU A 27 20.19 15.92 3.47
C GLU A 27 18.74 15.55 3.14
N LYS A 28 18.45 15.30 1.85
CA LYS A 28 17.11 14.88 1.41
C LYS A 28 16.73 13.51 1.94
N ILE A 29 17.65 12.55 1.99
CA ILE A 29 17.40 11.20 2.54
C ILE A 29 17.10 11.30 4.03
N GLU A 30 17.89 12.04 4.80
CA GLU A 30 17.64 12.24 6.24
C GLU A 30 16.26 12.87 6.49
N GLN A 31 15.90 13.89 5.70
CA GLN A 31 14.58 14.51 5.77
C GLN A 31 13.46 13.51 5.44
N LEU A 32 13.61 12.72 4.38
CA LEU A 32 12.62 11.73 3.98
C LEU A 32 12.49 10.60 5.00
N GLN A 33 13.58 10.16 5.61
CA GLN A 33 13.55 9.16 6.69
C GLN A 33 12.79 9.67 7.91
N MET A 34 12.99 10.93 8.31
CA MET A 34 12.21 11.55 9.39
C MET A 34 10.73 11.63 9.04
N VAL A 35 10.39 12.03 7.81
CA VAL A 35 9.00 12.11 7.33
C VAL A 35 8.35 10.73 7.28
N LEU A 36 9.06 9.72 6.78
CA LEU A 36 8.59 8.34 6.73
C LEU A 36 8.31 7.81 8.14
N ALA A 37 9.21 8.04 9.09
CA ALA A 37 9.02 7.64 10.48
C ALA A 37 7.77 8.30 11.10
N ASP A 38 7.54 9.59 10.83
CA ASP A 38 6.36 10.32 11.30
C ASP A 38 5.05 9.74 10.71
N TRP A 39 5.07 9.40 9.41
CA TRP A 39 3.96 8.71 8.75
C TRP A 39 3.68 7.33 9.34
N GLN A 40 4.71 6.50 9.51
CA GLN A 40 4.59 5.15 10.09
C GLN A 40 4.06 5.21 11.53
N GLN A 41 4.57 6.14 12.34
CA GLN A 41 4.11 6.33 13.71
C GLN A 41 2.64 6.76 13.74
N THR A 42 2.26 7.73 12.90
CA THR A 42 0.88 8.22 12.85
C THR A 42 -0.08 7.16 12.31
N GLN A 43 0.32 6.39 11.29
CA GLN A 43 -0.45 5.27 10.77
C GLN A 43 -0.71 4.23 11.87
N LYS A 44 0.34 3.84 12.60
CA LYS A 44 0.22 2.88 13.69
C LYS A 44 -0.76 3.37 14.76
N GLN A 45 -0.61 4.63 15.18
CA GLN A 45 -1.51 5.21 16.18
C GLN A 45 -2.97 5.23 15.70
N VAL A 46 -3.21 5.70 14.47
CA VAL A 46 -4.57 5.73 13.91
C VAL A 46 -5.16 4.33 13.75
N GLN A 47 -4.35 3.32 13.44
CA GLN A 47 -4.81 1.92 13.38
C GLN A 47 -5.19 1.38 14.76
N GLU A 48 -4.41 1.72 15.81
CA GLU A 48 -4.72 1.38 17.20
C GLU A 48 -6.02 2.07 17.65
N ASP A 49 -6.13 3.39 17.45
CA ASP A 49 -7.32 4.19 17.78
C ASP A 49 -8.57 3.70 16.99
N ALA A 50 -8.39 3.32 15.72
CA ALA A 50 -9.48 2.76 14.92
C ALA A 50 -9.92 1.38 15.40
N ARG A 51 -8.99 0.55 15.87
CA ARG A 51 -9.31 -0.76 16.44
C ARG A 51 -10.13 -0.63 17.72
N ASP A 52 -9.80 0.35 18.55
CA ASP A 52 -10.41 0.50 19.88
C ASP A 52 -11.71 1.30 19.86
N GLU A 53 -11.85 2.29 18.96
CA GLU A 53 -13.03 3.16 18.92
C GLU A 53 -13.88 2.97 17.66
N LEU A 54 -13.26 2.97 16.47
CA LEU A 54 -14.00 3.01 15.20
C LEU A 54 -14.63 1.65 14.84
N LEU A 55 -13.86 0.55 14.93
CA LEU A 55 -14.34 -0.80 14.61
C LEU A 55 -15.52 -1.23 15.50
N PRO A 56 -15.51 -0.99 16.84
CA PRO A 56 -16.64 -1.31 17.69
C PRO A 56 -17.90 -0.52 17.32
N VAL A 57 -17.78 0.79 17.06
CA VAL A 57 -18.92 1.63 16.65
C VAL A 57 -19.46 1.18 15.29
N TYR A 58 -18.57 0.83 14.35
CA TYR A 58 -18.95 0.28 13.05
C TYR A 58 -19.72 -1.04 13.17
N ARG A 59 -19.26 -1.96 14.04
CA ARG A 59 -19.95 -3.22 14.34
C ARG A 59 -21.33 -2.95 14.97
N GLN A 60 -21.41 -2.03 15.94
CA GLN A 60 -22.67 -1.66 16.57
C GLN A 60 -23.67 -1.12 15.54
N TRP A 61 -23.21 -0.25 14.64
CA TRP A 61 -24.05 0.30 13.58
C TRP A 61 -24.63 -0.79 12.68
N HIS A 62 -23.82 -1.78 12.30
CA HIS A 62 -24.29 -2.91 11.49
C HIS A 62 -25.26 -3.83 12.22
N HIS A 63 -25.07 -4.04 13.53
CA HIS A 63 -26.08 -4.73 14.33
C HIS A 63 -27.41 -3.97 14.38
N VAL A 64 -27.38 -2.64 14.43
CA VAL A 64 -28.60 -1.81 14.36
C VAL A 64 -29.28 -1.93 12.99
N LEU A 65 -28.52 -1.91 11.90
CA LEU A 65 -29.07 -2.12 10.55
C LEU A 65 -29.70 -3.52 10.41
N PHE A 66 -29.03 -4.55 10.94
CA PHE A 66 -29.59 -5.90 10.96
C PHE A 66 -30.89 -5.96 11.78
N ALA A 67 -30.92 -5.36 12.97
CA ALA A 67 -32.13 -5.31 13.79
C ALA A 67 -33.28 -4.59 13.09
N GLN A 68 -32.99 -3.55 12.29
CA GLN A 68 -34.01 -2.91 11.45
C GLN A 68 -34.52 -3.89 10.39
N LEU A 69 -33.63 -4.57 9.67
CA LEU A 69 -33.98 -5.57 8.66
C LEU A 69 -34.88 -6.65 9.25
N GLU A 70 -34.48 -7.23 10.38
CA GLU A 70 -35.21 -8.29 11.08
C GLU A 70 -36.60 -7.80 11.50
N THR A 71 -36.70 -6.62 12.10
CA THR A 71 -37.98 -6.05 12.56
C THR A 71 -38.95 -5.85 11.39
N LEU A 72 -38.47 -5.27 10.29
CA LEU A 72 -39.29 -5.04 9.09
C LEU A 72 -39.72 -6.36 8.43
N TRP A 73 -38.80 -7.33 8.36
CA TRP A 73 -39.08 -8.67 7.84
C TRP A 73 -40.12 -9.42 8.68
N GLN A 74 -40.01 -9.36 10.02
CA GLN A 74 -40.99 -9.94 10.92
C GLN A 74 -42.38 -9.33 10.71
N TYR A 75 -42.49 -8.00 10.62
CA TYR A 75 -43.79 -7.36 10.39
C TYR A 75 -44.40 -7.67 9.04
N LYS A 76 -43.59 -7.84 8.00
CA LYS A 76 -44.05 -8.31 6.69
C LYS A 76 -44.73 -9.68 6.80
N ASN A 77 -44.17 -10.58 7.62
CA ASN A 77 -44.65 -11.95 7.74
C ASN A 77 -45.80 -12.12 8.76
N THR A 78 -45.92 -11.24 9.75
CA THR A 78 -46.92 -11.37 10.83
C THR A 78 -48.14 -10.47 10.67
N HIS A 79 -48.02 -9.30 10.03
CA HIS A 79 -49.12 -8.32 9.95
C HIS A 79 -49.72 -8.19 8.54
N LYS A 80 -51.02 -7.88 8.49
CA LYS A 80 -51.71 -7.53 7.24
C LYS A 80 -51.41 -6.08 6.87
N ILE A 81 -50.54 -5.89 5.87
CA ILE A 81 -50.14 -4.58 5.34
C ILE A 81 -50.82 -4.36 3.98
N ALA A 82 -51.29 -3.14 3.71
CA ALA A 82 -51.91 -2.81 2.42
C ALA A 82 -50.88 -2.88 1.28
N LYS A 83 -51.31 -3.34 0.10
CA LYS A 83 -50.44 -3.60 -1.06
C LYS A 83 -49.56 -2.40 -1.47
N THR A 84 -50.07 -1.18 -1.33
CA THR A 84 -49.33 0.06 -1.62
C THR A 84 -48.19 0.38 -0.63
N TYR A 85 -48.35 -0.02 0.63
CA TYR A 85 -47.32 0.15 1.66
C TYR A 85 -46.32 -1.01 1.65
N LEU A 86 -46.77 -2.19 1.21
CA LEU A 86 -45.94 -3.39 1.06
C LEU A 86 -44.78 -3.15 0.08
N VAL A 87 -45.02 -2.50 -1.06
CA VAL A 87 -43.96 -2.14 -2.03
C VAL A 87 -42.86 -1.29 -1.39
N ARG A 88 -43.22 -0.29 -0.56
CA ARG A 88 -42.24 0.57 0.11
C ARG A 88 -41.46 -0.16 1.20
N LEU A 89 -42.13 -1.09 1.89
CA LEU A 89 -41.50 -1.95 2.87
C LEU A 89 -40.50 -2.90 2.18
N ASP A 90 -40.89 -3.50 1.07
CA ASP A 90 -40.05 -4.37 0.25
C ASP A 90 -38.81 -3.64 -0.30
N GLU A 91 -38.98 -2.43 -0.84
CA GLU A 91 -37.87 -1.57 -1.26
C GLU A 91 -36.87 -1.36 -0.11
N LYS A 92 -37.37 -1.03 1.09
CA LYS A 92 -36.52 -0.76 2.25
C LYS A 92 -35.79 -2.02 2.74
N ILE A 93 -36.47 -3.17 2.77
CA ILE A 93 -35.87 -4.46 3.16
C ILE A 93 -34.81 -4.87 2.13
N SER A 94 -35.06 -4.71 0.83
CA SER A 94 -34.10 -5.02 -0.23
C SER A 94 -32.83 -4.18 -0.12
N ILE A 95 -32.95 -2.87 0.16
CA ILE A 95 -31.79 -1.99 0.35
C ILE A 95 -30.98 -2.39 1.60
N LEU A 96 -31.65 -2.70 2.71
CA LEU A 96 -30.96 -3.14 3.93
C LEU A 96 -30.26 -4.49 3.71
N ALA A 97 -30.90 -5.42 3.00
CA ALA A 97 -30.33 -6.72 2.68
C ALA A 97 -29.09 -6.59 1.78
N SER A 98 -29.11 -5.73 0.75
CA SER A 98 -27.94 -5.51 -0.11
C SER A 98 -26.77 -4.86 0.63
N GLN A 99 -27.04 -3.95 1.57
CA GLN A 99 -26.02 -3.33 2.42
C GLN A 99 -25.36 -4.30 3.40
N LEU A 100 -26.10 -5.31 3.85
CA LEU A 100 -25.65 -6.29 4.83
C LEU A 100 -25.04 -7.55 4.19
N LEU A 101 -25.27 -7.79 2.90
CA LEU A 101 -24.90 -9.02 2.20
C LEU A 101 -23.40 -9.35 2.30
N ASN A 102 -22.53 -8.37 2.10
CA ASN A 102 -21.07 -8.55 2.06
C ASN A 102 -20.39 -8.12 3.36
N ASN A 103 -21.12 -8.09 4.48
CA ASN A 103 -20.60 -7.51 5.71
C ASN A 103 -19.97 -8.56 6.63
N PRO A 104 -18.65 -8.47 6.90
CA PRO A 104 -17.95 -9.44 7.77
C PRO A 104 -18.30 -9.28 9.26
N ASN A 105 -19.04 -8.25 9.66
CA ASN A 105 -19.35 -7.96 11.07
C ASN A 105 -20.65 -8.62 11.58
N LEU A 106 -21.32 -9.41 10.75
CA LEU A 106 -22.52 -10.15 11.13
C LEU A 106 -22.14 -11.50 11.76
N SER A 107 -22.91 -11.94 12.76
CA SER A 107 -22.80 -13.33 13.23
C SER A 107 -23.31 -14.31 12.17
N GLU A 108 -22.93 -15.58 12.29
CA GLU A 108 -23.35 -16.65 11.37
C GLU A 108 -24.87 -16.69 11.17
N GLN A 109 -25.64 -16.59 12.25
CA GLN A 109 -27.11 -16.56 12.21
C GLN A 109 -27.68 -15.32 11.51
N GLN A 110 -27.03 -14.16 11.71
CA GLN A 110 -27.44 -12.91 11.05
C GLN A 110 -27.13 -12.93 9.56
N HIS A 111 -26.00 -13.55 9.19
CA HIS A 111 -25.62 -13.73 7.79
C HIS A 111 -26.58 -14.68 7.07
N GLU A 112 -26.92 -15.83 7.70
CA GLU A 112 -27.90 -16.78 7.16
C GLU A 112 -29.26 -16.13 6.90
N LEU A 113 -29.80 -15.36 7.87
CA LEU A 113 -31.05 -14.62 7.68
C LEU A 113 -30.94 -13.56 6.57
N THR A 114 -29.80 -12.89 6.45
CA THR A 114 -29.57 -11.90 5.39
C THR A 114 -29.54 -12.58 4.02
N LEU A 115 -28.93 -13.76 3.90
CA LEU A 115 -28.92 -14.57 2.67
C LEU A 115 -30.33 -15.02 2.27
N ILE A 116 -31.12 -15.53 3.21
CA ILE A 116 -32.52 -15.94 2.96
C ILE A 116 -33.33 -14.75 2.43
N ILE A 117 -33.20 -13.59 3.06
CA ILE A 117 -33.89 -12.37 2.63
C ILE A 117 -33.38 -11.90 1.26
N ALA A 118 -32.05 -11.92 1.03
CA ALA A 118 -31.47 -11.51 -0.24
C ALA A 118 -31.91 -12.43 -1.40
N GLN A 119 -31.98 -13.74 -1.18
CA GLN A 119 -32.55 -14.70 -2.13
C GLN A 119 -34.03 -14.41 -2.40
N HIS A 120 -34.81 -14.08 -1.35
CA HIS A 120 -36.23 -13.73 -1.51
C HIS A 120 -36.46 -12.51 -2.41
N TYR A 121 -35.52 -11.57 -2.46
CA TYR A 121 -35.56 -10.39 -3.33
C TYR A 121 -34.72 -10.54 -4.61
N GLU A 122 -34.28 -11.76 -4.94
CA GLU A 122 -33.46 -12.07 -6.13
C GLU A 122 -32.18 -11.20 -6.22
N LEU A 123 -31.63 -10.79 -5.06
CA LEU A 123 -30.39 -10.01 -4.99
C LEU A 123 -29.14 -10.86 -5.23
N ILE A 124 -29.29 -12.18 -5.20
CA ILE A 124 -28.26 -13.19 -5.47
C ILE A 124 -28.89 -14.21 -6.42
N GLU A 125 -28.13 -14.69 -7.40
CA GLU A 125 -28.54 -15.82 -8.21
C GLU A 125 -28.67 -17.05 -7.32
N GLY A 126 -29.89 -17.60 -7.21
CA GLY A 126 -30.13 -18.80 -6.44
C GLY A 126 -29.40 -19.98 -7.05
N SER A 127 -28.60 -20.70 -6.25
CA SER A 127 -28.42 -22.13 -6.52
C SER A 127 -29.79 -22.78 -6.36
N ALA A 128 -30.46 -23.03 -7.47
CA ALA A 128 -31.56 -23.99 -7.51
C ALA A 128 -30.97 -25.33 -7.09
N ASP A 129 -31.06 -25.64 -5.79
CA ASP A 129 -31.10 -26.99 -5.19
C ASP A 129 -31.04 -26.82 -3.66
N ALA A 130 -32.17 -26.41 -3.08
CA ALA A 130 -32.44 -26.58 -1.66
C ALA A 130 -33.65 -27.53 -1.49
N GLU A 131 -33.57 -28.71 -2.10
CA GLU A 131 -34.37 -29.87 -1.72
C GLU A 131 -33.46 -31.10 -1.63
N GLU A 132 -33.08 -31.45 -0.40
CA GLU A 132 -33.06 -32.80 0.18
C GLU A 132 -31.96 -32.94 1.24
N VAL A 133 -32.35 -32.74 2.49
CA VAL A 133 -31.64 -33.30 3.63
C VAL A 133 -31.98 -34.79 3.70
N SER A 134 -31.04 -35.68 3.35
CA SER A 134 -30.85 -36.97 4.03
C SER A 134 -29.61 -37.75 3.55
N SER A 135 -28.77 -38.09 4.53
CA SER A 135 -27.86 -39.25 4.60
C SER A 135 -26.51 -39.20 3.85
N HIS A 136 -25.44 -38.86 4.58
CA HIS A 136 -24.49 -39.88 5.04
C HIS A 136 -23.53 -39.32 6.10
N VAL A 137 -23.27 -40.15 7.10
CA VAL A 137 -22.33 -39.97 8.20
C VAL A 137 -20.90 -40.25 7.71
N ASN A 138 -19.91 -39.63 8.38
CA ASN A 138 -18.45 -39.87 8.37
C ASN A 138 -17.69 -39.11 7.26
N ASP A 139 -16.70 -38.25 7.53
CA ASP A 139 -15.52 -38.43 8.38
C ASP A 139 -14.89 -37.05 8.70
N HIS A 140 -14.71 -36.72 9.98
CA HIS A 140 -14.09 -35.47 10.44
C HIS A 140 -12.60 -35.70 10.70
N SER A 141 -11.75 -35.48 9.70
CA SER A 141 -10.39 -34.98 9.89
C SER A 141 -9.74 -34.77 8.52
N HIS A 142 -9.66 -33.51 8.06
CA HIS A 142 -8.60 -32.94 7.18
C HIS A 142 -9.00 -31.62 6.47
N GLN A 143 -10.25 -31.14 6.56
CA GLN A 143 -10.71 -29.96 5.79
C GLN A 143 -10.38 -28.57 6.36
N ALA A 144 -9.82 -28.46 7.58
CA ALA A 144 -9.55 -27.15 8.18
C ALA A 144 -8.35 -26.42 7.55
N HIS A 145 -7.42 -27.14 6.90
CA HIS A 145 -6.23 -26.54 6.29
C HIS A 145 -6.47 -26.02 4.87
N ASP A 146 -7.40 -26.63 4.13
CA ASP A 146 -7.71 -26.26 2.74
C ASP A 146 -8.62 -25.03 2.64
N ALA A 147 -9.52 -24.84 3.61
CA ALA A 147 -10.43 -23.70 3.65
C ALA A 147 -9.69 -22.36 3.89
N ASP A 148 -8.71 -22.35 4.80
CA ASP A 148 -7.87 -21.18 5.06
C ASP A 148 -6.97 -20.85 3.86
N GLU A 149 -6.45 -21.85 3.16
CA GLU A 149 -5.62 -21.66 1.96
C GLU A 149 -6.46 -21.16 0.77
N MET A 150 -7.70 -21.63 0.61
CA MET A 150 -8.63 -21.11 -0.41
C MET A 150 -9.02 -19.66 -0.14
N MET A 151 -9.34 -19.30 1.11
CA MET A 151 -9.65 -17.91 1.46
C MET A 151 -8.46 -16.97 1.21
N GLN A 152 -7.24 -17.40 1.51
CA GLN A 152 -6.03 -16.62 1.21
C GLN A 152 -5.80 -16.47 -0.30
N LYS A 153 -5.98 -17.54 -1.09
CA LYS A 153 -5.86 -17.48 -2.56
C LYS A 153 -6.90 -16.56 -3.18
N GLN A 154 -8.13 -16.59 -2.68
CA GLN A 154 -9.22 -15.74 -3.14
C GLN A 154 -8.94 -14.26 -2.83
N ALA A 155 -8.52 -13.94 -1.60
CA ALA A 155 -8.20 -12.58 -1.18
C ALA A 155 -7.02 -11.97 -1.97
N ILE A 156 -5.98 -12.78 -2.25
CA ILE A 156 -4.84 -12.33 -3.07
C ILE A 156 -5.28 -12.12 -4.53
N LYS A 157 -6.14 -12.98 -5.09
CA LYS A 157 -6.71 -12.78 -6.43
C LYS A 157 -7.55 -11.50 -6.51
N GLU A 158 -8.38 -11.23 -5.50
CA GLU A 158 -9.16 -9.99 -5.39
C GLU A 158 -8.27 -8.75 -5.33
N MET A 159 -7.22 -8.79 -4.50
CA MET A 159 -6.27 -7.68 -4.39
C MET A 159 -5.54 -7.42 -5.72
N ILE A 160 -5.12 -8.46 -6.43
CA ILE A 160 -4.45 -8.33 -7.74
C ILE A 160 -5.44 -7.84 -8.81
N ALA A 161 -6.69 -8.32 -8.79
CA ALA A 161 -7.75 -7.90 -9.69
C ALA A 161 -8.03 -6.38 -9.56
N ASP A 162 -8.19 -5.90 -8.32
CA ASP A 162 -8.38 -4.47 -8.03
C ASP A 162 -7.15 -3.63 -8.41
N GLN A 163 -5.94 -4.13 -8.16
CA GLN A 163 -4.70 -3.42 -8.49
C GLN A 163 -4.50 -3.23 -10.00
N ILE A 164 -4.97 -4.17 -10.82
CA ILE A 164 -4.87 -4.15 -12.29
C ILE A 164 -6.15 -3.56 -12.93
N GLY A 165 -7.21 -3.38 -12.15
CA GLY A 165 -8.49 -2.84 -12.61
C GLY A 165 -9.30 -3.82 -13.45
N VAL A 166 -9.14 -5.13 -13.22
CA VAL A 166 -9.84 -6.22 -13.93
C VAL A 166 -10.76 -6.99 -12.98
N PRO A 167 -11.89 -7.56 -13.43
CA PRO A 167 -12.76 -8.38 -12.58
C PRO A 167 -12.04 -9.64 -12.07
N VAL A 168 -12.35 -10.12 -10.86
CA VAL A 168 -11.77 -11.37 -10.30
C VAL A 168 -12.00 -12.58 -11.22
N ALA A 169 -13.15 -12.63 -11.88
CA ALA A 169 -13.49 -13.67 -12.87
C ALA A 169 -12.57 -13.68 -14.10
N TRP A 170 -11.84 -12.59 -14.36
CA TRP A 170 -10.83 -12.51 -15.41
C TRP A 170 -9.55 -13.29 -15.05
N LEU A 171 -9.24 -13.43 -13.76
CA LEU A 171 -8.14 -14.22 -13.21
C LEU A 171 -8.55 -15.69 -13.03
N ASP A 172 -8.87 -16.34 -14.15
CA ASP A 172 -9.25 -17.76 -14.25
C ASP A 172 -8.10 -18.75 -13.99
N PHE A 173 -6.89 -18.26 -13.70
CA PHE A 173 -5.74 -19.09 -13.37
C PHE A 173 -5.71 -19.47 -11.89
N ASP A 174 -5.26 -20.68 -11.56
CA ASP A 174 -4.97 -21.04 -10.18
C ASP A 174 -3.79 -20.24 -9.62
N LEU A 175 -3.99 -19.67 -8.43
CA LEU A 175 -2.96 -18.92 -7.72
C LEU A 175 -2.08 -19.90 -6.93
N ASP A 176 -0.83 -20.01 -7.34
CA ASP A 176 0.19 -20.77 -6.61
C ASP A 176 0.87 -19.85 -5.59
N LEU A 177 0.53 -20.03 -4.30
CA LEU A 177 1.10 -19.25 -3.19
C LEU A 177 2.62 -19.44 -3.05
N ASN A 178 3.16 -20.55 -3.55
CA ASN A 178 4.58 -20.84 -3.48
C ASN A 178 5.36 -20.25 -4.67
N ASN A 179 4.68 -19.73 -5.69
CA ASN A 179 5.30 -19.17 -6.89
C ASN A 179 4.47 -18.03 -7.50
N LEU A 180 4.38 -16.92 -6.75
CA LEU A 180 3.66 -15.72 -7.15
C LEU A 180 4.24 -15.09 -8.43
N ASP A 181 5.55 -15.20 -8.65
CA ASP A 181 6.22 -14.64 -9.83
C ASP A 181 5.72 -15.30 -11.13
N ALA A 182 5.56 -16.63 -11.14
CA ALA A 182 5.02 -17.34 -12.30
C ALA A 182 3.53 -17.05 -12.54
N PHE A 183 2.76 -16.77 -11.48
CA PHE A 183 1.38 -16.31 -11.60
C PHE A 183 1.32 -14.90 -12.21
N MET A 184 2.13 -13.97 -11.72
CA MET A 184 2.21 -12.60 -12.24
C MET A 184 2.70 -12.56 -13.69
N GLU A 185 3.59 -13.48 -14.10
CA GLU A 185 4.03 -13.60 -15.49
C GLU A 185 2.88 -14.01 -16.42
N LYS A 186 2.02 -14.95 -16.00
CA LYS A 186 0.82 -15.35 -16.77
C LYS A 186 -0.24 -14.26 -16.84
N VAL A 187 -0.46 -13.56 -15.72
CA VAL A 187 -1.38 -12.40 -15.65
C VAL A 187 -0.91 -11.32 -16.62
N LYS A 188 0.38 -11.02 -16.62
CA LYS A 188 1.00 -10.08 -17.54
C LYS A 188 0.87 -10.52 -18.99
N ASP A 189 1.12 -11.80 -19.30
CA ASP A 189 0.98 -12.31 -20.68
C ASP A 189 -0.49 -12.26 -21.18
N LYS A 190 -1.47 -12.51 -20.31
CA LYS A 190 -2.90 -12.36 -20.65
C LYS A 190 -3.27 -10.89 -20.85
N LEU A 191 -2.80 -10.00 -19.99
CA LEU A 191 -2.99 -8.56 -20.10
C LEU A 191 -2.35 -8.01 -21.39
N ASP A 192 -1.11 -8.39 -21.68
CA ASP A 192 -0.39 -8.00 -22.89
C ASP A 192 -1.12 -8.49 -24.16
N ARG A 193 -1.73 -9.69 -24.12
CA ARG A 193 -2.57 -10.21 -25.23
C ARG A 193 -3.89 -9.45 -25.39
N GLU A 194 -4.55 -9.09 -24.29
CA GLU A 194 -5.79 -8.31 -24.34
C GLU A 194 -5.56 -6.86 -24.72
N GLU A 195 -4.50 -6.23 -24.22
CA GLU A 195 -4.04 -4.93 -24.69
C GLU A 195 -3.69 -5.00 -26.18
N ALA A 196 -2.98 -6.04 -26.64
CA ALA A 196 -2.71 -6.23 -28.06
C ALA A 196 -4.01 -6.40 -28.88
N ASN A 197 -5.00 -7.13 -28.36
CA ASN A 197 -6.32 -7.28 -29.00
C ASN A 197 -7.12 -5.97 -28.99
N PHE A 198 -7.03 -5.17 -27.92
CA PHE A 198 -7.66 -3.85 -27.79
C PHE A 198 -7.05 -2.86 -28.79
N ILE A 199 -5.72 -2.80 -28.84
CA ILE A 199 -4.93 -2.05 -29.84
C ILE A 199 -5.29 -2.53 -31.25
N GLN A 200 -5.52 -3.84 -31.43
CA GLN A 200 -5.90 -4.43 -32.71
C GLN A 200 -7.36 -4.18 -33.14
N ASN A 201 -8.26 -3.89 -32.21
CA ASN A 201 -9.69 -3.73 -32.52
C ASN A 201 -10.17 -2.27 -32.47
N GLN A 202 -9.50 -1.38 -31.73
CA GLN A 202 -9.95 0.02 -31.58
C GLN A 202 -9.07 1.08 -32.25
N LEU A 203 -7.82 0.77 -32.64
CA LEU A 203 -6.88 1.74 -33.22
C LEU A 203 -6.64 1.48 -34.72
N ASN A 204 -6.56 2.56 -35.51
CA ASN A 204 -6.17 2.52 -36.94
C ASN A 204 -4.68 2.15 -37.10
N GLU A 205 -4.24 1.72 -38.29
CA GLU A 205 -2.83 1.33 -38.55
C GLU A 205 -1.82 2.41 -38.14
N ASP A 206 -2.10 3.69 -38.40
CA ASP A 206 -1.23 4.82 -38.03
C ASP A 206 -1.14 5.02 -36.50
N GLU A 207 -2.25 4.86 -35.76
CA GLU A 207 -2.30 5.03 -34.31
C GLU A 207 -1.61 3.88 -33.57
N ARG A 208 -1.65 2.66 -34.13
CA ARG A 208 -0.89 1.51 -33.62
C ARG A 208 0.60 1.72 -33.76
N ASP A 209 1.03 2.21 -34.91
CA ASP A 209 2.43 2.53 -35.18
C ASP A 209 2.96 3.59 -34.21
N GLU A 210 2.16 4.61 -33.90
CA GLU A 210 2.51 5.63 -32.92
C GLU A 210 2.57 5.08 -31.49
N TYR A 211 1.59 4.27 -31.09
CA TYR A 211 1.56 3.63 -29.78
C TYR A 211 2.73 2.65 -29.60
N GLN A 212 3.04 1.82 -30.60
CA GLN A 212 4.18 0.90 -30.56
C GLN A 212 5.51 1.66 -30.49
N LYS A 213 5.67 2.74 -31.27
CA LYS A 213 6.87 3.61 -31.19
C LYS A 213 6.97 4.28 -29.83
N PHE A 214 5.86 4.69 -29.22
CA PHE A 214 5.84 5.27 -27.88
C PHE A 214 6.22 4.22 -26.82
N ALA A 215 5.58 3.06 -26.83
CA ALA A 215 5.83 1.94 -25.92
C ALA A 215 7.26 1.42 -26.03
N GLU A 216 7.82 1.30 -27.25
CA GLU A 216 9.23 0.95 -27.44
C GLU A 216 10.19 2.00 -26.88
N LYS A 217 9.89 3.30 -27.07
CA LYS A 217 10.71 4.39 -26.53
C LYS A 217 10.68 4.37 -25.00
N GLU A 218 9.52 4.15 -24.40
CA GLU A 218 9.33 3.95 -22.96
C GLU A 218 10.13 2.74 -22.45
N LYS A 219 9.94 1.55 -23.05
CA LYS A 219 10.68 0.34 -22.69
C LYS A 219 12.20 0.51 -22.83
N LYS A 220 12.68 1.14 -23.91
CA LYS A 220 14.11 1.45 -24.12
C LYS A 220 14.63 2.44 -23.06
N LYS A 221 13.84 3.43 -22.65
CA LYS A 221 14.21 4.35 -21.56
C LYS A 221 14.31 3.63 -20.22
N ILE A 222 13.33 2.78 -19.88
CA ILE A 222 13.31 2.00 -18.64
C ILE A 222 14.51 1.06 -18.59
N LEU A 223 14.75 0.29 -19.66
CA LEU A 223 15.89 -0.63 -19.74
C LEU A 223 17.22 0.13 -19.62
N LYS A 224 17.34 1.29 -20.28
CA LYS A 224 18.52 2.15 -20.14
C LYS A 224 18.71 2.69 -18.72
N LYS A 225 17.63 3.06 -18.02
CA LYS A 225 17.68 3.48 -16.61
C LYS A 225 18.13 2.32 -15.72
N GLN A 226 17.58 1.12 -15.92
CA GLN A 226 17.96 -0.10 -15.18
C GLN A 226 19.43 -0.48 -15.40
N THR A 227 19.90 -0.54 -16.65
CA THR A 227 21.30 -0.89 -16.93
C THR A 227 22.26 0.13 -16.35
N GLN A 228 21.96 1.43 -16.46
CA GLN A 228 22.75 2.48 -15.81
C GLN A 228 22.79 2.32 -14.29
N LEU A 229 21.69 1.91 -13.67
CA LEU A 229 21.60 1.66 -12.24
C LEU A 229 22.43 0.43 -11.81
N GLU A 230 22.35 -0.67 -12.54
CA GLU A 230 23.17 -1.86 -12.27
C GLU A 230 24.66 -1.59 -12.44
N GLU A 231 25.04 -0.89 -13.52
CA GLU A 231 26.41 -0.44 -13.74
C GLU A 231 26.87 0.47 -12.62
N ALA A 232 26.05 1.43 -12.19
CA ALA A 232 26.38 2.30 -11.06
C ALA A 232 26.52 1.52 -9.75
N LYS A 233 25.67 0.52 -9.47
CA LYS A 233 25.79 -0.37 -8.31
C LYS A 233 27.10 -1.16 -8.32
N LYS A 234 27.45 -1.75 -9.48
CA LYS A 234 28.71 -2.48 -9.66
C LYS A 234 29.91 -1.55 -9.49
N MET A 235 29.89 -0.38 -10.13
CA MET A 235 30.95 0.63 -10.02
C MET A 235 31.08 1.18 -8.60
N ALA A 236 29.97 1.43 -7.89
CA ALA A 236 29.99 1.90 -6.51
C ALA A 236 30.57 0.83 -5.56
N GLY A 237 30.16 -0.44 -5.70
CA GLY A 237 30.71 -1.54 -4.90
C GLY A 237 32.19 -1.80 -5.17
N GLN A 238 32.61 -1.80 -6.44
CA GLN A 238 34.02 -1.92 -6.82
C GLN A 238 34.84 -0.70 -6.36
N SER A 239 34.25 0.50 -6.40
CA SER A 239 34.87 1.73 -5.94
C SER A 239 35.10 1.74 -4.44
N LEU A 240 34.10 1.37 -3.62
CA LEU A 240 34.24 1.24 -2.16
C LEU A 240 35.40 0.31 -1.80
N LYS A 241 35.43 -0.88 -2.41
CA LYS A 241 36.51 -1.86 -2.18
C LYS A 241 37.87 -1.37 -2.67
N SER A 242 37.91 -0.62 -3.78
CA SER A 242 39.14 -0.06 -4.36
C SER A 242 39.68 1.12 -3.54
N ILE A 243 38.81 2.02 -3.09
CA ILE A 243 39.13 3.15 -2.20
C ILE A 243 39.63 2.61 -0.87
N TYR A 244 38.90 1.67 -0.26
CA TYR A 244 39.32 0.99 0.96
C TYR A 244 40.67 0.28 0.79
N SER A 245 40.85 -0.52 -0.27
CA SER A 245 42.12 -1.22 -0.52
C SER A 245 43.30 -0.25 -0.69
N LYS A 246 43.08 0.91 -1.33
CA LYS A 246 44.12 1.93 -1.50
C LYS A 246 44.44 2.63 -0.17
N ILE A 247 43.44 2.94 0.65
CA ILE A 247 43.61 3.50 1.99
C ILE A 247 44.37 2.50 2.87
N ALA A 248 43.94 1.24 2.91
CA ALA A 248 44.59 0.17 3.66
C ALA A 248 46.05 -0.07 3.21
N ALA A 249 46.34 0.05 1.91
CA ALA A 249 47.70 -0.09 1.39
C ALA A 249 48.63 1.10 1.74
N LEU A 250 48.08 2.30 1.93
CA LEU A 250 48.81 3.53 2.28
C LEU A 250 48.96 3.72 3.81
N ILE A 251 48.03 3.17 4.58
CA ILE A 251 47.92 3.30 6.04
C ILE A 251 48.32 1.97 6.73
N HIS A 252 48.89 1.00 6.02
CA HIS A 252 49.21 -0.32 6.60
C HIS A 252 50.23 -0.19 7.77
N PRO A 253 49.88 -0.58 9.02
CA PRO A 253 50.72 -0.40 10.21
C PRO A 253 52.11 -1.05 10.09
N ASP A 254 52.22 -2.10 9.29
CA ASP A 254 53.41 -2.93 9.10
C ASP A 254 54.50 -2.28 8.22
N ARG A 255 54.22 -1.12 7.62
CA ARG A 255 55.18 -0.35 6.80
C ARG A 255 55.78 0.86 7.52
N GLU A 256 55.35 1.17 8.74
CA GLU A 256 55.86 2.30 9.53
C GLU A 256 56.83 1.80 10.62
N GLN A 257 58.05 2.33 10.63
CA GLN A 257 59.06 2.05 11.67
C GLN A 257 58.93 2.92 12.93
N ASP A 258 58.07 3.95 12.88
CA ASP A 258 57.91 4.96 13.93
C ASP A 258 56.69 4.63 14.80
N GLU A 259 56.90 4.43 16.10
CA GLU A 259 55.92 3.83 17.03
C GLU A 259 54.66 4.70 17.20
N GLN A 260 54.81 6.02 17.18
CA GLN A 260 53.70 6.98 17.28
C GLN A 260 52.87 7.04 15.99
N LYS A 261 53.52 7.03 14.82
CA LYS A 261 52.82 7.03 13.52
C LYS A 261 52.11 5.70 13.26
N ARG A 262 52.59 4.60 13.83
CA ARG A 262 51.92 3.31 13.79
C ARG A 262 50.57 3.34 14.51
N ILE A 263 50.48 4.04 15.63
CA ILE A 263 49.24 4.20 16.41
C ILE A 263 48.25 5.06 15.62
N GLU A 264 48.66 6.22 15.12
CA GLU A 264 47.82 7.10 14.29
C GLU A 264 47.28 6.37 13.04
N LYS A 265 48.13 5.58 12.37
CA LYS A 265 47.71 4.77 11.22
C LYS A 265 46.76 3.64 11.60
N THR A 266 46.91 3.05 12.79
CA THR A 266 45.99 2.00 13.25
C THR A 266 44.59 2.57 13.56
N GLU A 267 44.50 3.76 14.14
CA GLU A 267 43.22 4.45 14.35
C GLU A 267 42.55 4.84 13.03
N LEU A 268 43.31 5.36 12.07
CA LEU A 268 42.80 5.68 10.73
C LEU A 268 42.32 4.42 9.98
N LEU A 269 42.97 3.27 10.19
CA LEU A 269 42.54 1.99 9.62
C LEU A 269 41.23 1.49 10.27
N GLN A 270 41.08 1.63 11.59
CA GLN A 270 39.82 1.31 12.27
C GLN A 270 38.67 2.20 11.80
N GLN A 271 38.92 3.51 11.64
CA GLN A 271 37.92 4.43 11.08
C GLN A 271 37.57 4.07 9.63
N ALA A 272 38.53 3.63 8.81
CA ALA A 272 38.27 3.14 7.45
C ALA A 272 37.44 1.84 7.44
N ASN A 273 37.68 0.94 8.39
CA ASN A 273 36.91 -0.30 8.54
C ASN A 273 35.45 -0.02 8.94
N ALA A 274 35.25 0.83 9.95
CA ALA A 274 33.91 1.25 10.38
C ALA A 274 33.16 1.94 9.24
N ALA A 275 33.83 2.82 8.49
CA ALA A 275 33.24 3.48 7.33
C ALA A 275 32.91 2.50 6.18
N LEU A 276 33.66 1.41 6.01
CA LEU A 276 33.31 0.36 5.05
C LEU A 276 32.07 -0.44 5.50
N GLU A 277 31.97 -0.77 6.79
CA GLU A 277 30.84 -1.50 7.38
C GLU A 277 29.55 -0.67 7.35
N GLU A 278 29.62 0.62 7.68
CA GLU A 278 28.50 1.56 7.63
C GLU A 278 28.20 2.06 6.21
N LYS A 279 29.01 1.65 5.21
CA LYS A 279 28.98 2.15 3.82
C LYS A 279 29.12 3.68 3.74
N ASP A 280 29.78 4.29 4.72
CA ASP A 280 30.11 5.71 4.79
C ASP A 280 31.28 6.05 3.84
N LEU A 281 30.91 6.22 2.57
CA LEU A 281 31.80 6.59 1.48
C LEU A 281 32.46 7.97 1.69
N LEU A 282 31.86 8.87 2.48
CA LEU A 282 32.38 10.21 2.69
C LEU A 282 33.67 10.16 3.53
N THR A 283 33.67 9.34 4.57
CA THR A 283 34.86 9.08 5.40
C THR A 283 35.97 8.39 4.58
N LEU A 284 35.61 7.43 3.72
CA LEU A 284 36.55 6.77 2.81
C LEU A 284 37.14 7.71 1.74
N LEU A 285 36.32 8.57 1.11
CA LEU A 285 36.80 9.54 0.13
C LEU A 285 37.72 10.59 0.76
N LYS A 286 37.43 11.03 1.99
CA LYS A 286 38.29 11.97 2.76
C LYS A 286 39.66 11.36 3.04
N LEU A 287 39.72 10.13 3.57
CA LEU A 287 40.97 9.43 3.87
C LEU A 287 41.86 9.31 2.61
N ARG A 288 41.25 9.01 1.45
CA ARG A 288 41.98 8.95 0.17
C ARG A 288 42.58 10.30 -0.24
N VAL A 289 41.87 11.41 -0.04
CA VAL A 289 42.38 12.77 -0.34
C VAL A 289 43.53 13.15 0.59
N PHE A 290 43.49 12.79 1.87
CA PHE A 290 44.61 12.99 2.80
C PHE A 290 45.88 12.23 2.39
N THR A 291 45.72 11.03 1.83
CA THR A 291 46.86 10.17 1.43
C THR A 291 47.45 10.47 0.05
N ALA A 292 46.75 11.20 -0.83
CA ALA A 292 47.16 11.45 -2.21
C ALA A 292 47.84 12.81 -2.40
N GLN A 293 49.09 12.95 -1.95
CA GLN A 293 49.93 14.15 -2.19
C GLN A 293 50.64 14.17 -3.57
N GLY A 294 50.43 13.19 -4.45
CA GLY A 294 51.22 13.04 -5.69
C GLY A 294 50.51 13.28 -7.03
N ASP A 295 49.17 13.30 -7.10
CA ASP A 295 48.46 13.42 -8.39
C ASP A 295 47.00 13.91 -8.22
N GLN A 296 46.86 15.19 -7.85
CA GLN A 296 45.56 15.79 -7.49
C GLN A 296 44.54 15.79 -8.64
N GLU A 297 44.97 15.85 -9.90
CA GLU A 297 44.06 15.99 -11.05
C GLU A 297 43.42 14.64 -11.43
N GLN A 298 44.21 13.57 -11.48
CA GLN A 298 43.68 12.24 -11.78
C GLN A 298 42.88 11.67 -10.59
N ALA A 299 43.29 11.97 -9.35
CA ALA A 299 42.55 11.61 -8.15
C ALA A 299 41.17 12.30 -8.08
N THR A 300 41.08 13.58 -8.44
CA THR A 300 39.80 14.32 -8.44
C THR A 300 38.87 13.87 -9.56
N LYS A 301 39.39 13.52 -10.74
CA LYS A 301 38.58 12.96 -11.84
C LYS A 301 37.96 11.61 -11.48
N ILE A 302 38.77 10.70 -10.91
CA ILE A 302 38.29 9.40 -10.44
C ILE A 302 37.29 9.56 -9.29
N ALA A 303 37.53 10.48 -8.35
CA ALA A 303 36.59 10.78 -7.27
C ALA A 303 35.24 11.31 -7.81
N ASN A 304 35.25 12.18 -8.83
CA ASN A 304 34.03 12.70 -9.45
C ASN A 304 33.24 11.64 -10.21
N GLU A 305 33.91 10.70 -10.89
CA GLU A 305 33.25 9.56 -11.55
C GLU A 305 32.57 8.65 -10.53
N HIS A 306 33.24 8.35 -9.41
CA HIS A 306 32.64 7.57 -8.33
C HIS A 306 31.47 8.29 -7.64
N LEU A 307 31.60 9.60 -7.38
CA LEU A 307 30.51 10.42 -6.85
C LEU A 307 29.29 10.43 -7.78
N LYS A 308 29.51 10.39 -9.10
CA LYS A 308 28.41 10.33 -10.08
C LYS A 308 27.63 9.01 -9.98
N SER A 309 28.31 7.87 -9.92
CA SER A 309 27.66 6.56 -9.75
C SER A 309 26.90 6.49 -8.41
N TYR A 310 27.46 7.07 -7.36
CA TYR A 310 26.82 7.08 -6.06
C TYR A 310 25.64 8.05 -5.98
N ASN A 311 25.73 9.23 -6.61
CA ASN A 311 24.59 10.14 -6.75
C ASN A 311 23.39 9.45 -7.40
N LEU A 312 23.63 8.56 -8.38
CA LEU A 312 22.55 7.77 -9.00
C LEU A 312 21.92 6.78 -8.00
N LEU A 313 22.73 6.16 -7.14
CA LEU A 313 22.24 5.27 -6.09
C LEU A 313 21.45 6.01 -5.00
N LEU A 314 21.93 7.19 -4.58
CA LEU A 314 21.21 8.04 -3.63
C LEU A 314 19.89 8.55 -4.24
N GLU A 315 19.86 8.85 -5.54
CA GLU A 315 18.61 9.18 -6.24
C GLU A 315 17.62 8.00 -6.21
N GLU A 316 18.08 6.76 -6.43
CA GLU A 316 17.24 5.56 -6.28
C GLU A 316 16.72 5.42 -4.84
N GLN A 317 17.56 5.67 -3.83
CA GLN A 317 17.13 5.60 -2.42
C GLN A 317 16.10 6.68 -2.09
N VAL A 318 16.27 7.89 -2.62
CA VAL A 318 15.28 8.97 -2.51
C VAL A 318 13.96 8.57 -3.17
N GLU A 319 14.00 7.99 -4.38
CA GLU A 319 12.81 7.49 -5.07
C GLU A 319 12.11 6.40 -4.24
N LYS A 320 12.86 5.47 -3.64
CA LYS A 320 12.31 4.41 -2.77
C LYS A 320 11.65 4.95 -1.51
N LEU A 321 12.32 5.85 -0.79
CA LEU A 321 11.74 6.46 0.41
C LEU A 321 10.48 7.26 0.09
N GLN A 322 10.47 7.95 -1.06
CA GLN A 322 9.27 8.64 -1.54
C GLN A 322 8.14 7.64 -1.85
N PHE A 323 8.47 6.53 -2.52
CA PHE A 323 7.50 5.47 -2.80
C PHE A 323 6.91 4.86 -1.51
N GLU A 324 7.73 4.58 -0.50
CA GLU A 324 7.23 4.07 0.80
C GLU A 324 6.29 5.07 1.51
N ILE A 325 6.60 6.37 1.43
CA ILE A 325 5.70 7.41 1.95
C ILE A 325 4.40 7.44 1.15
N ASP A 326 4.49 7.41 -0.18
CA ASP A 326 3.33 7.44 -1.07
C ASP A 326 2.45 6.20 -0.89
N ASP A 327 3.05 5.01 -0.69
CA ASP A 327 2.35 3.76 -0.39
C ASP A 327 1.51 3.89 0.88
N ILE A 328 2.09 4.44 1.95
CA ILE A 328 1.35 4.74 3.18
C ILE A 328 0.22 5.75 2.89
N ILE A 329 0.48 6.83 2.16
CA ILE A 329 -0.53 7.84 1.85
C ILE A 329 -1.69 7.23 1.06
N TYR A 330 -1.41 6.51 -0.02
CA TYR A 330 -2.43 5.97 -0.92
C TYR A 330 -3.10 4.69 -0.39
N SER A 331 -2.60 4.10 0.70
CA SER A 331 -3.32 3.03 1.43
C SER A 331 -4.63 3.50 2.06
N PHE A 332 -4.88 4.82 2.14
CA PHE A 332 -6.10 5.40 2.71
C PHE A 332 -7.01 6.02 1.65
N ASP A 333 -8.32 5.81 1.79
CA ASP A 333 -9.32 6.49 0.95
C ASP A 333 -9.55 7.94 1.41
N TRP A 334 -8.80 8.87 0.82
CA TRP A 334 -8.95 10.30 1.09
C TRP A 334 -10.21 10.91 0.47
N ILE A 335 -10.63 10.38 -0.69
CA ILE A 335 -11.73 10.94 -1.48
C ILE A 335 -13.07 10.63 -0.82
N GLY A 336 -13.28 9.39 -0.36
CA GLY A 336 -14.49 9.00 0.37
C GLY A 336 -14.66 9.77 1.68
N SER A 337 -13.56 10.16 2.33
CA SER A 337 -13.57 11.02 3.52
C SER A 337 -13.65 12.53 3.22
N GLY A 338 -13.73 12.94 1.94
CA GLY A 338 -13.92 14.35 1.55
C GLY A 338 -12.66 15.23 1.58
N PHE A 339 -11.47 14.63 1.50
CA PHE A 339 -10.20 15.37 1.46
C PHE A 339 -9.66 15.48 0.04
N TYR A 340 -9.70 16.69 -0.53
CA TYR A 340 -9.21 16.98 -1.88
C TYR A 340 -7.99 17.90 -1.83
N LYS A 341 -6.83 17.34 -1.49
CA LYS A 341 -5.55 18.05 -1.48
C LYS A 341 -4.53 17.31 -2.33
N GLN A 342 -3.59 18.06 -2.91
CA GLN A 342 -2.49 17.49 -3.70
C GLN A 342 -1.35 16.91 -2.85
N ARG A 343 -1.23 17.33 -1.59
CA ARG A 343 -0.20 16.85 -0.66
C ARG A 343 -0.79 16.68 0.73
N PHE A 344 -0.59 15.48 1.28
CA PHE A 344 -1.02 15.13 2.62
C PHE A 344 0.13 15.24 3.60
N LYS A 345 -0.22 15.47 4.87
CA LYS A 345 0.70 15.40 6.01
C LYS A 345 0.18 14.35 7.01
N PRO A 346 1.03 13.83 7.90
CA PRO A 346 0.60 12.88 8.92
C PRO A 346 -0.58 13.40 9.75
N VAL A 347 -0.60 14.70 10.08
CA VAL A 347 -1.71 15.36 10.78
C VAL A 347 -3.06 15.27 10.02
N ASP A 348 -3.04 15.22 8.69
CA ASP A 348 -4.26 15.06 7.90
C ASP A 348 -4.87 13.66 8.07
N LEU A 349 -4.05 12.63 8.33
CA LEU A 349 -4.52 11.27 8.61
C LEU A 349 -5.31 11.20 9.91
N ILE A 350 -4.82 11.88 10.96
CA ILE A 350 -5.53 12.00 12.24
C ILE A 350 -6.89 12.70 12.05
N LYS A 351 -6.91 13.79 11.27
CA LYS A 351 -8.16 14.51 10.98
C LYS A 351 -9.15 13.68 10.17
N LYS A 352 -8.65 12.89 9.22
CA LYS A 352 -9.46 11.93 8.46
C LYS A 352 -10.12 10.94 9.40
N TYR A 353 -9.33 10.30 10.26
CA TYR A 353 -9.84 9.37 11.26
C TYR A 353 -10.93 9.99 12.15
N GLN A 354 -10.70 11.18 12.69
CA GLN A 354 -11.68 11.88 13.52
C GLN A 354 -12.99 12.16 12.78
N ARG A 355 -12.91 12.50 11.49
CA ARG A 355 -14.08 12.71 10.64
C ARG A 355 -14.83 11.41 10.39
N ASP A 356 -14.12 10.35 10.01
CA ASP A 356 -14.73 9.03 9.75
C ASP A 356 -15.43 8.50 11.01
N LEU A 357 -14.81 8.67 12.18
CA LEU A 357 -15.39 8.32 13.47
C LEU A 357 -16.67 9.11 13.75
N ALA A 358 -16.64 10.44 13.57
CA ALA A 358 -17.82 11.29 13.76
C ALA A 358 -18.95 10.94 12.77
N ASP A 359 -18.62 10.64 11.53
CA ASP A 359 -19.57 10.28 10.49
C ASP A 359 -20.25 8.93 10.81
N ILE A 360 -19.49 7.92 11.25
CA ILE A 360 -20.05 6.63 11.66
C ILE A 360 -20.90 6.79 12.93
N GLN A 361 -20.45 7.55 13.93
CA GLN A 361 -21.26 7.83 15.13
C GLN A 361 -22.58 8.53 14.79
N ALA A 362 -22.56 9.50 13.87
CA ALA A 362 -23.77 10.18 13.41
C ALA A 362 -24.69 9.24 12.62
N LYS A 363 -24.16 8.27 11.87
CA LYS A 363 -24.94 7.21 11.21
C LYS A 363 -25.58 6.29 12.25
N LEU A 364 -24.80 5.81 13.23
CA LEU A 364 -25.28 4.97 14.33
C LEU A 364 -26.46 5.63 15.05
N LEU A 365 -26.31 6.87 15.51
CA LEU A 365 -27.38 7.58 16.22
C LEU A 365 -28.64 7.80 15.37
N ARG A 366 -28.48 8.03 14.05
CA ARG A 366 -29.62 8.18 13.14
C ARG A 366 -30.36 6.85 12.96
N ASP A 367 -29.63 5.76 12.78
CA ASP A 367 -30.20 4.45 12.55
C ASP A 367 -30.74 3.81 13.82
N GLU A 368 -30.20 4.11 15.00
CA GLU A 368 -30.79 3.73 16.28
C GLU A 368 -32.17 4.39 16.50
N LYS A 369 -32.30 5.67 16.14
CA LYS A 369 -33.59 6.37 16.17
C LYS A 369 -34.58 5.71 15.22
N ARG A 370 -34.17 5.40 13.98
CA ARG A 370 -35.02 4.68 13.01
C ARG A 370 -35.43 3.30 13.52
N LEU A 371 -34.53 2.55 14.14
CA LEU A 371 -34.85 1.27 14.74
C LEU A 371 -35.91 1.41 15.83
N ASN A 372 -35.79 2.41 16.71
CA ASN A 372 -36.79 2.65 17.75
C ASN A 372 -38.15 3.05 17.17
N ASP A 373 -38.15 3.85 16.11
CA ASP A 373 -39.36 4.20 15.36
C ASP A 373 -40.01 2.96 14.71
N TYR A 374 -39.21 1.98 14.26
CA TYR A 374 -39.72 0.75 13.66
C TYR A 374 -40.32 -0.21 14.69
N LYS A 375 -39.87 -0.23 15.94
CA LYS A 375 -40.41 -1.13 16.99
C LYS A 375 -41.89 -0.94 17.29
N ASP A 376 -42.45 0.23 16.97
CA ASP A 376 -43.89 0.50 17.09
C ASP A 376 -44.55 0.35 15.70
N PHE A 377 -45.36 -0.70 15.54
CA PHE A 377 -46.04 -0.99 14.28
C PHE A 377 -47.01 0.13 13.84
N ASP A 378 -47.68 0.81 14.78
CA ASP A 378 -48.60 1.89 14.45
C ASP A 378 -47.84 3.12 13.95
N TYR A 379 -46.66 3.38 14.53
CA TYR A 379 -45.76 4.43 14.07
C TYR A 379 -45.12 4.07 12.71
N LEU A 380 -44.69 2.82 12.52
CA LEU A 380 -44.21 2.31 11.22
C LEU A 380 -45.25 2.49 10.12
N LYS A 381 -46.54 2.28 10.42
CA LYS A 381 -47.63 2.49 9.46
C LYS A 381 -47.82 3.96 9.09
N ILE A 382 -47.52 4.89 10.00
CA ILE A 382 -47.50 6.34 9.71
C ILE A 382 -46.29 6.64 8.80
N LEU A 383 -45.12 6.07 9.09
CA LEU A 383 -43.92 6.24 8.27
C LEU A 383 -44.09 5.70 6.85
N LEU A 384 -44.70 4.51 6.69
CA LEU A 384 -45.00 3.90 5.40
C LEU A 384 -45.94 4.76 4.52
N LYS A 385 -46.73 5.66 5.12
CA LYS A 385 -47.56 6.62 4.37
C LYS A 385 -46.72 7.73 3.74
N SER A 386 -45.59 8.10 4.33
CA SER A 386 -44.64 9.06 3.76
C SER A 386 -43.96 8.48 2.52
N ARG A 387 -43.84 9.29 1.46
CA ARG A 387 -43.10 8.91 0.24
C ARG A 387 -41.58 8.83 0.49
N ALA A 388 -41.09 9.49 1.53
CA ALA A 388 -39.67 9.49 1.90
C ALA A 388 -39.21 8.18 2.57
N PHE A 389 -40.12 7.26 2.90
CA PHE A 389 -39.78 6.04 3.65
C PHE A 389 -38.78 5.12 2.92
N SER A 390 -38.90 4.96 1.60
CA SER A 390 -37.96 4.14 0.83
C SER A 390 -36.64 4.85 0.48
N TRP A 391 -36.62 6.19 0.51
CA TRP A 391 -35.50 7.02 0.07
C TRP A 391 -34.79 7.79 1.18
N SER A 392 -35.19 7.63 2.45
CA SER A 392 -34.57 8.33 3.58
C SER A 392 -33.17 7.77 3.85
N PHE A 393 -32.23 8.11 2.97
CA PHE A 393 -30.78 7.93 3.10
C PHE A 393 -30.06 9.28 3.23
N GLU A 394 -30.75 10.41 3.07
CA GLU A 394 -30.20 11.76 3.30
C GLU A 394 -30.34 12.23 4.75
#